data_AF-A0A953YEP7-F1
#
_entry.id   AF-A0A953YEP7-F1
#
_cell.length_a   1.000
_cell.length_b   1.000
_cell.length_c   1.000
_cell.angle_alpha   90.00
_cell.angle_beta   90.00
_cell.angle_gamma   90.00
#
_symmetry.space_group_name_H-M   'P 1'
#
loop_
_entity.id
_entity.type
_entity.pdbx_description
1 polymer ?
#
loop_
_entity_poly.entity_id
_entity_poly.type
_entity_poly.pdbx_seq_one_letter_code
_entity_poly.pdbx_strand_id
1 'polypeptide(L)' 'MLREQAPNAEIVLTKGTGGVFDIVVDGRKAYSKHSTGRFPTDAEVRACL' A
#
# COMPACT_ATOMS: atom_id res chain seq x y z
N MET A 1 -4.88 12.65 0.48
CA MET A 1 -4.03 11.97 1.47
C MET A 1 -2.68 11.49 0.91
N LEU A 2 -2.55 10.33 0.24
CA LEU A 2 -1.22 9.84 -0.19
C LEU A 2 -0.50 10.77 -1.17
N ARG A 3 -1.22 11.29 -2.17
CA ARG A 3 -0.69 12.28 -3.14
C ARG A 3 -0.27 13.61 -2.50
N GLU A 4 -0.81 13.95 -1.33
CA GLU A 4 -0.43 15.18 -0.61
C GLU A 4 0.85 14.95 0.20
N GLN A 5 1.04 13.74 0.71
CA GLN A 5 2.23 13.39 1.50
C GLN A 5 3.43 13.01 0.65
N ALA A 6 3.19 12.48 -0.55
CA ALA A 6 4.21 12.13 -1.53
C ALA A 6 3.86 12.77 -2.90
N PRO A 7 4.05 14.10 -3.06
CA PRO A 7 3.60 14.83 -4.25
C PRO A 7 4.33 14.41 -5.53
N ASN A 8 5.52 13.81 -5.40
CA ASN A 8 6.35 13.35 -6.52
C ASN A 8 6.28 11.83 -6.73
N ALA A 9 5.51 11.10 -5.91
CA ALA A 9 5.40 9.65 -6.06
C ALA A 9 4.43 9.29 -7.19
N GLU A 10 4.82 8.31 -7.99
CA GLU A 10 3.91 7.67 -8.94
C GLU A 10 3.03 6.65 -8.20
N ILE A 11 1.72 6.89 -8.18
CA ILE A 11 0.76 6.00 -7.52
C ILE A 11 -0.04 5.25 -8.59
N VAL A 12 0.21 3.94 -8.68
CA VAL A 12 -0.49 3.03 -9.58
C VAL A 12 -1.45 2.14 -8.77
N LEU A 13 -2.71 2.08 -9.21
CA LEU A 13 -3.69 1.14 -8.67
C LEU A 13 -3.74 -0.10 -9.56
N THR A 14 -3.19 -1.20 -9.07
CA THR A 14 -3.26 -2.49 -9.75
C THR A 14 -4.46 -3.28 -9.23
N LYS A 15 -5.36 -3.68 -10.13
CA LYS A 15 -6.51 -4.53 -9.76
C LYS A 15 -6.01 -5.91 -9.33
N GLY A 16 -6.26 -6.26 -8.07
CA GLY A 16 -6.03 -7.61 -7.54
C GLY A 16 -7.21 -8.56 -7.78
N THR A 17 -6.96 -9.85 -7.60
CA THR A 17 -7.98 -10.92 -7.55
C THR A 17 -7.86 -11.68 -6.22
N GLY A 18 -8.89 -12.45 -5.83
CA GLY A 18 -8.82 -13.32 -4.64
C GLY A 18 -8.78 -12.61 -3.28
N GLY A 19 -9.13 -11.32 -3.21
CA GLY A 19 -9.16 -10.57 -1.95
C GLY A 19 -7.78 -10.10 -1.45
N VAL A 20 -6.76 -10.17 -2.30
CA VAL A 20 -5.39 -9.69 -2.05
C VAL A 20 -5.36 -8.18 -1.91
N PHE A 21 -4.53 -7.70 -0.98
CA PHE A 21 -4.17 -6.30 -0.85
C PHE A 21 -2.71 -6.20 -0.39
N ASP A 22 -1.84 -5.73 -1.28
CA ASP A 22 -0.42 -5.52 -1.03
C ASP A 22 -0.07 -4.05 -1.31
N ILE A 23 0.83 -3.48 -0.51
CA ILE A 23 1.46 -2.18 -0.77
C ILE A 23 2.92 -2.47 -1.13
N VAL A 24 3.33 -2.01 -2.30
CA VAL A 24 4.70 -2.16 -2.81
C VAL A 24 5.28 -0.78 -3.05
N VAL A 25 6.46 -0.52 -2.49
CA VAL A 25 7.19 0.74 -2.66
C VAL A 25 8.58 0.39 -3.17
N ASP A 26 8.97 1.01 -4.29
CA ASP A 26 10.25 0.75 -4.98
C ASP A 26 10.55 -0.74 -5.20
N GLY A 27 9.53 -1.49 -5.60
CA GLY A 27 9.59 -2.94 -5.86
C GLY A 27 9.64 -3.82 -4.61
N ARG A 28 9.60 -3.25 -3.40
CA ARG A 28 9.60 -3.99 -2.12
C ARG A 28 8.21 -4.03 -1.53
N LYS A 29 7.77 -5.22 -1.09
CA LYS A 29 6.48 -5.37 -0.40
C LYS A 29 6.56 -4.75 0.99
N ALA A 30 5.98 -3.56 1.14
CA ALA A 30 5.93 -2.79 2.38
C ALA A 30 4.78 -3.27 3.30
N TYR A 31 3.68 -3.75 2.73
CA TYR A 31 2.55 -4.32 3.47
C TYR A 31 1.89 -5.47 2.71
N SER A 32 1.35 -6.45 3.43
CA SER A 32 0.46 -7.47 2.88
C SER A 32 -0.68 -7.83 3.82
N LYS A 33 -1.92 -7.71 3.32
CA LYS A 33 -3.11 -8.17 4.02
C LYS A 33 -3.09 -9.68 4.27
N HIS A 34 -2.46 -10.47 3.41
CA HIS A 34 -2.32 -11.91 3.64
C HIS A 34 -1.48 -12.21 4.88
N SER A 35 -0.48 -11.39 5.18
CA SER A 35 0.38 -11.55 6.35
C SER A 35 -0.30 -11.07 7.64
N THR A 36 -1.08 -9.99 7.57
CA THR A 36 -1.71 -9.38 8.75
C THR A 36 -3.13 -9.87 9.03
N GLY A 37 -3.78 -10.50 8.04
CA GLY A 37 -5.18 -10.93 8.10
C GLY A 37 -6.20 -9.80 7.99
N ARG A 38 -5.78 -8.54 7.77
CA ARG A 38 -6.67 -7.38 7.72
C ARG A 38 -6.19 -6.31 6.74
N PHE A 39 -7.05 -5.34 6.45
CA PHE A 39 -6.62 -4.13 5.75
C PHE A 39 -5.73 -3.26 6.65
N PRO A 40 -4.80 -2.49 6.08
CA PRO A 40 -3.99 -1.56 6.83
C PRO A 40 -4.84 -0.41 7.35
N THR A 41 -4.41 0.17 8.46
CA THR A 41 -4.88 1.48 8.93
C THR A 41 -4.21 2.59 8.14
N ASP A 42 -4.80 3.78 8.14
CA ASP A 42 -4.19 4.95 7.50
C ASP A 42 -2.77 5.24 8.03
N ALA A 43 -2.51 4.97 9.31
CA ALA A 43 -1.17 5.13 9.90
C ALA A 43 -0.15 4.14 9.31
N GLU A 44 -0.54 2.87 9.13
CA GLU A 44 0.30 1.85 8.49
C GLU A 44 0.54 2.17 7.01
N VAL A 45 -0.48 2.69 6.30
CA VAL A 45 -0.32 3.12 4.90
C VAL A 45 0.71 4.25 4.80
N ARG A 46 0.67 5.24 5.70
CA ARG A 46 1.66 6.33 5.73
C ARG A 46 3.06 5.85 6.06
N ALA A 47 3.19 4.86 6.95
CA ALA A 47 4.48 4.29 7.32
C ALA A 47 5.14 3.45 6.21
N CYS A 48 4.40 3.13 5.14
CA CYS A 48 4.95 2.43 3.98
C CYS A 48 5.66 3.36 2.98
N LEU A 49 5.38 4.67 3.03
CA LEU A 49 5.97 5.67 2.13
C LEU A 49 7.47 5.87 2.40
#